data_AF-A0A7V6A1I5-F1
#
_entry.id   AF-A0A7V6A1I5-F1
#
_cell.length_a   1.000
_cell.length_b   1.000
_cell.length_c   1.000
_cell.angle_alpha   90.00
_cell.angle_beta   90.00
_cell.angle_gamma   90.00
#
_symmetry.space_group_name_H-M   'P 1'
#
loop_
_entity.id
_entity.type
_entity.pdbx_description
1 polymer ?
#
loop_
_entity_poly.entity_id
_entity_poly.type
_entity_poly.pdbx_seq_one_letter_code
_entity_poly.pdbx_strand_id
1 'polypeptide(L)'
;MAASGKEVTFNLGGLHCAACVARVEKALSRERGVERAQVNLATRRARVKFDPDQTSVEALQKAVVEAGYEVESWAEEPPPPPPPEVEARKLRGRFLVALVLSLPVMVGHLVPLIPRWLGLSEFAWHFFLFFLATPVLFYCGAPFFVGALKAARHRATNMDTLVALGTTTAYAYSTWVAFFPAAVAPAGVAPAVYFDTTVMIITFILLGRWLEARSRGRASEAIRRLFALAPPTARVRKNGKEVEVPLAEVAVADEVIVRPGEKIPVDGVVLEGSSSVDESMLTGESFPVPKEPGAEVWGATLNQRGFLVFKATRVGQDMVLSQIIRLVEEAQASKAPIERLADRVAGVFVPVVMGLAILTFLGWSFFGPRPAATMAIVNMVAVLIIACPCAMGLATPTAVMVGCGRGAELGILIRGGEPLERAYRLTTLVFDKTGTLTTGRPQVTDILAFGDSNQKEVLALAGALEEKSEHPLAEAVFQAARQRGLDFP
;
A
#
# COMPACT_ATOMS: atom_id res chain seq x y z
N MET A 1 -32.51 6.30 -23.20
CA MET A 1 -32.48 6.18 -21.73
C MET A 1 -31.35 5.24 -21.39
N ALA A 2 -30.23 5.76 -20.87
CA ALA A 2 -29.10 4.94 -20.46
C ALA A 2 -29.43 4.30 -19.10
N ALA A 3 -29.39 2.98 -19.00
CA ALA A 3 -29.59 2.27 -17.75
C ALA A 3 -28.53 2.75 -16.73
N SER A 4 -29.00 3.31 -15.61
CA SER A 4 -28.15 3.78 -14.52
C SER A 4 -27.64 2.56 -13.74
N GLY A 5 -26.49 2.02 -14.13
CA GLY A 5 -25.84 0.92 -13.40
C GLY A 5 -25.61 1.30 -11.93
N LYS A 6 -26.08 0.45 -11.02
CA LYS A 6 -25.94 0.62 -9.57
C LYS A 6 -24.59 0.02 -9.14
N GLU A 7 -23.90 0.71 -8.24
CA GLU A 7 -22.64 0.23 -7.70
C GLU A 7 -22.80 -0.16 -6.24
N VAL A 8 -22.27 -1.32 -5.86
CA VAL A 8 -22.31 -1.81 -4.49
C VAL A 8 -20.94 -2.29 -4.06
N THR A 9 -20.60 -2.08 -2.78
CA THR A 9 -19.35 -2.54 -2.18
C THR A 9 -19.66 -3.42 -0.97
N PHE A 10 -18.98 -4.56 -0.87
CA PHE A 10 -19.15 -5.49 0.25
C PHE A 10 -17.82 -6.10 0.67
N ASN A 11 -17.74 -6.44 1.96
CA ASN A 11 -16.57 -7.07 2.55
C ASN A 11 -16.60 -8.58 2.28
N LEU A 12 -15.43 -9.13 1.97
CA LEU A 12 -15.22 -10.51 1.60
C LEU A 12 -14.40 -11.25 2.66
N GLY A 13 -14.99 -12.30 3.22
CA GLY A 13 -14.31 -13.26 4.08
C GLY A 13 -13.56 -14.33 3.29
N GLY A 14 -12.46 -14.82 3.86
CA GLY A 14 -11.66 -15.90 3.27
C GLY A 14 -10.69 -15.48 2.15
N LEU A 15 -10.60 -14.20 1.80
CA LEU A 15 -9.61 -13.73 0.82
C LEU A 15 -8.19 -13.70 1.41
N HIS A 16 -7.28 -14.47 0.81
CA HIS A 16 -5.91 -14.63 1.31
C HIS A 16 -4.82 -14.55 0.25
N CYS A 17 -5.20 -14.44 -1.02
CA CYS A 17 -4.26 -14.56 -2.13
C CYS A 17 -4.76 -13.87 -3.40
N ALA A 18 -3.85 -13.54 -4.33
CA ALA A 18 -4.22 -12.94 -5.62
C ALA A 18 -5.06 -13.89 -6.50
N ALA A 19 -4.84 -15.21 -6.39
CA ALA A 19 -5.68 -16.20 -7.05
C ALA A 19 -7.12 -16.21 -6.48
N CYS A 20 -7.27 -15.86 -5.20
CA CYS A 20 -8.54 -15.77 -4.51
C CYS A 20 -9.35 -14.59 -5.06
N VAL A 21 -8.69 -13.43 -5.21
CA VAL A 21 -9.21 -12.24 -5.90
C VAL A 21 -9.68 -12.58 -7.31
N ALA A 22 -8.81 -13.15 -8.13
CA ALA A 22 -9.14 -13.47 -9.52
C ALA A 22 -10.32 -14.45 -9.65
N ARG A 23 -10.46 -15.39 -8.69
CA ARG A 23 -11.60 -16.33 -8.65
C ARG A 23 -12.91 -15.61 -8.34
N VAL A 24 -12.92 -14.71 -7.36
CA VAL A 24 -14.13 -13.94 -6.99
C VAL A 24 -14.49 -12.93 -8.08
N GLU A 25 -13.52 -12.20 -8.63
CA GLU A 25 -13.76 -11.30 -9.77
C GLU A 25 -14.38 -12.03 -10.95
N LYS A 26 -13.84 -13.22 -11.27
CA LYS A 26 -14.35 -14.05 -12.37
C LYS A 26 -15.73 -14.63 -12.10
N ALA A 27 -16.05 -14.94 -10.84
CA ALA A 27 -17.40 -15.39 -10.46
C ALA A 27 -18.41 -14.25 -10.59
N LEU A 28 -18.11 -13.09 -10.01
CA LEU A 28 -18.96 -11.89 -10.07
C LEU A 28 -19.16 -11.39 -11.51
N SER A 29 -18.11 -11.41 -12.34
CA SER A 29 -18.20 -10.95 -13.74
C SER A 29 -18.99 -11.90 -14.65
N ARG A 30 -19.35 -13.10 -14.18
CA ARG A 30 -20.17 -14.06 -14.93
C ARG A 30 -21.67 -13.88 -14.69
N GLU A 31 -22.05 -13.14 -13.65
CA GLU A 31 -23.45 -12.83 -13.37
C GLU A 31 -24.01 -11.88 -14.44
N ARG A 32 -25.26 -12.14 -14.85
CA ARG A 32 -25.90 -11.38 -15.94
C ARG A 32 -26.17 -9.94 -15.51
N GLY A 33 -25.76 -8.96 -16.31
CA GLY A 33 -25.93 -7.55 -15.97
C GLY A 33 -24.82 -6.96 -15.10
N VAL A 34 -23.77 -7.72 -14.76
CA VAL A 34 -22.56 -7.16 -14.14
C VAL A 34 -21.69 -6.53 -15.23
N GLU A 35 -21.49 -5.20 -15.15
CA GLU A 35 -20.62 -4.46 -16.06
C GLU A 35 -19.15 -4.57 -15.65
N ARG A 36 -18.89 -4.51 -14.34
CA ARG A 36 -17.54 -4.48 -13.78
C ARG A 36 -17.53 -5.02 -12.36
N ALA A 37 -16.64 -5.97 -12.10
CA ALA A 37 -16.34 -6.45 -10.74
C ALA A 37 -14.84 -6.28 -10.47
N GLN A 38 -14.50 -5.67 -9.34
CA GLN A 38 -13.13 -5.52 -8.87
C GLN A 38 -13.03 -5.96 -7.43
N VAL A 39 -12.02 -6.76 -7.12
CA VAL A 39 -11.78 -7.25 -5.77
C VAL A 39 -10.40 -6.81 -5.31
N ASN A 40 -10.36 -6.16 -4.16
CA ASN A 40 -9.12 -5.70 -3.56
C ASN A 40 -8.71 -6.63 -2.42
N LEU A 41 -7.56 -7.30 -2.57
CA LEU A 41 -7.05 -8.22 -1.55
C LEU A 41 -6.67 -7.52 -0.25
N ALA A 42 -6.11 -6.31 -0.34
CA ALA A 42 -5.59 -5.58 0.80
C ALA A 42 -6.73 -5.09 1.71
N THR A 43 -7.81 -4.63 1.11
CA THR A 43 -9.00 -4.16 1.84
C THR A 43 -10.05 -5.25 2.04
N ARG A 44 -9.90 -6.41 1.39
CA ARG A 44 -10.89 -7.50 1.32
C ARG A 44 -12.27 -7.01 0.86
N ARG A 45 -12.31 -6.11 -0.11
CA ARG A 45 -13.58 -5.55 -0.64
C ARG A 45 -13.80 -5.99 -2.07
N ALA A 46 -15.04 -6.35 -2.39
CA ALA A 46 -15.53 -6.40 -3.76
C ALA A 46 -16.32 -5.13 -4.06
N ARG A 47 -16.05 -4.51 -5.20
CA ARG A 47 -16.88 -3.47 -5.80
C ARG A 47 -17.46 -4.00 -7.10
N VAL A 48 -18.77 -3.93 -7.22
CA VAL A 48 -19.50 -4.47 -8.37
C VAL A 48 -20.43 -3.39 -8.88
N LYS A 49 -20.29 -3.06 -10.16
CA LYS A 49 -21.22 -2.24 -10.91
C LYS A 49 -22.11 -3.15 -11.75
N PHE A 50 -23.42 -3.09 -11.52
CA PHE A 50 -24.39 -3.98 -12.14
C PHE A 50 -25.68 -3.25 -12.52
N ASP A 51 -26.40 -3.81 -13.48
CA ASP A 51 -27.74 -3.38 -13.86
C ASP A 51 -28.76 -3.98 -12.87
N PRO A 52 -29.44 -3.15 -12.05
CA PRO A 52 -30.41 -3.63 -11.07
C PRO A 52 -31.63 -4.30 -11.69
N ASP A 53 -31.91 -4.10 -12.98
CA ASP A 53 -33.01 -4.78 -13.69
C ASP A 53 -32.64 -6.22 -14.10
N GLN A 54 -31.34 -6.55 -14.11
CA GLN A 54 -30.83 -7.86 -14.56
C GLN A 54 -30.18 -8.70 -13.45
N THR A 55 -29.69 -8.07 -12.38
CA THR A 55 -29.04 -8.75 -11.24
C THR A 55 -29.41 -8.08 -9.93
N SER A 56 -29.51 -8.88 -8.87
CA SER A 56 -29.76 -8.40 -7.50
C SER A 56 -28.53 -8.55 -6.60
N VAL A 57 -28.57 -7.86 -5.47
CA VAL A 57 -27.54 -7.95 -4.41
C VAL A 57 -27.44 -9.38 -3.86
N GLU A 58 -28.57 -10.10 -3.72
CA GLU A 58 -28.56 -11.50 -3.29
C GLU A 58 -27.91 -12.44 -4.33
N ALA A 59 -28.09 -12.16 -5.63
CA ALA A 59 -27.46 -12.94 -6.70
C ALA A 59 -25.93 -12.79 -6.65
N LEU A 60 -25.42 -11.56 -6.44
CA LEU A 60 -23.99 -11.30 -6.25
C LEU A 60 -23.44 -12.00 -5.01
N GLN A 61 -24.20 -12.02 -3.90
CA GLN A 61 -23.83 -12.76 -2.70
C GLN A 61 -23.69 -14.26 -2.99
N LYS A 62 -24.68 -14.81 -3.71
CA LYS A 62 -24.71 -16.22 -4.05
C LYS A 62 -23.51 -16.61 -4.92
N ALA A 63 -23.16 -15.79 -5.92
CA ALA A 63 -21.99 -15.99 -6.77
C ALA A 63 -20.68 -16.04 -5.97
N VAL A 64 -20.55 -15.22 -4.93
CA VAL A 64 -19.38 -15.21 -4.04
C VAL A 64 -19.32 -16.46 -3.17
N VAL A 65 -20.46 -16.88 -2.63
CA VAL A 65 -20.58 -18.10 -1.82
C VAL A 65 -20.32 -19.35 -2.65
N GLU A 66 -20.85 -19.43 -3.87
CA GLU A 66 -20.57 -20.51 -4.81
C GLU A 66 -19.10 -20.54 -5.25
N ALA A 67 -18.43 -19.38 -5.30
CA ALA A 67 -16.99 -19.30 -5.51
C ALA A 67 -16.15 -19.76 -4.30
N GLY A 68 -16.80 -20.03 -3.16
CA GLY A 68 -16.19 -20.53 -1.93
C GLY A 68 -15.70 -19.44 -0.97
N TYR A 69 -16.32 -18.26 -1.00
CA TYR A 69 -15.97 -17.12 -0.15
C TYR A 69 -17.19 -16.58 0.60
N GLU A 70 -16.95 -15.82 1.66
CA GLU A 70 -18.02 -15.28 2.50
C GLU A 70 -18.24 -13.80 2.20
N VAL A 71 -19.48 -13.33 2.31
CA VAL A 71 -19.79 -11.89 2.35
C VAL A 71 -20.02 -11.53 3.81
N GLU A 72 -19.06 -10.84 4.43
CA GLU A 72 -19.04 -10.57 5.87
C GLU A 72 -19.98 -9.42 6.26
N SER A 73 -20.09 -8.38 5.42
CA SER A 73 -20.97 -7.24 5.65
C SER A 73 -21.21 -6.42 4.39
N TRP A 74 -22.45 -5.99 4.18
CA TRP A 74 -22.82 -4.90 3.27
C TRP A 74 -22.57 -3.59 4.02
N ALA A 75 -21.60 -2.80 3.55
CA ALA A 75 -20.71 -1.98 4.38
C ALA A 75 -21.32 -1.13 5.52
N GLU A 76 -20.82 -1.33 6.73
CA GLU A 76 -20.22 -0.25 7.54
C GLU A 76 -18.70 -0.42 7.44
N GLU A 77 -17.95 0.68 7.36
CA GLU A 77 -16.51 0.64 7.12
C GLU A 77 -15.73 0.03 8.29
N PRO A 78 -14.92 -1.03 8.08
CA PRO A 78 -13.95 -1.45 9.08
C PRO A 78 -12.82 -0.42 9.17
N PRO A 79 -12.19 -0.28 10.36
CA PRO A 79 -11.13 0.70 10.58
C PRO A 79 -9.99 0.50 9.58
N PRO A 80 -9.34 1.60 9.15
CA PRO A 80 -8.26 1.53 8.16
C PRO A 80 -7.19 0.52 8.60
N PRO A 81 -6.54 -0.18 7.65
CA PRO A 81 -5.48 -1.12 7.97
C PRO A 81 -4.42 -0.44 8.85
N PRO A 82 -3.83 -1.17 9.81
CA PRO A 82 -2.85 -0.59 10.72
C PRO A 82 -1.74 0.09 9.91
N PRO A 83 -1.22 1.24 10.38
CA PRO A 83 -0.20 1.98 9.66
C PRO A 83 0.95 1.04 9.22
N PRO A 84 1.48 1.16 8.00
CA PRO A 84 2.56 0.29 7.52
C PRO A 84 3.79 0.26 8.45
N GLU A 85 3.97 1.30 9.27
CA GLU A 85 4.95 1.33 10.36
C GLU A 85 4.72 0.27 11.45
N VAL A 86 3.48 -0.03 11.81
CA VAL A 86 3.10 -1.03 12.82
C VAL A 86 3.41 -2.43 12.29
N GLU A 87 3.08 -2.70 11.02
CA GLU A 87 3.40 -3.97 10.37
C GLU A 87 4.92 -4.18 10.24
N ALA A 88 5.65 -3.15 9.80
CA ALA A 88 7.11 -3.18 9.73
C ALA A 88 7.76 -3.40 11.11
N ARG A 89 7.22 -2.82 12.20
CA ARG A 89 7.71 -3.06 13.57
C ARG A 89 7.48 -4.51 14.01
N LYS A 90 6.32 -5.09 13.72
CA LYS A 90 6.02 -6.50 14.04
C LYS A 90 6.97 -7.45 13.29
N LEU A 91 7.18 -7.21 12.00
CA LEU A 91 8.12 -7.99 11.18
C LEU A 91 9.57 -7.84 11.66
N ARG A 92 9.99 -6.62 12.03
CA ARG A 92 11.30 -6.37 12.63
C ARG A 92 11.51 -7.16 13.91
N GLY A 93 10.51 -7.17 14.82
CA GLY A 93 10.58 -7.93 16.06
C GLY A 93 10.77 -9.43 15.82
N ARG A 94 9.97 -10.02 14.93
CA ARG A 94 10.12 -11.43 14.54
C ARG A 94 11.46 -11.74 13.87
N PHE A 95 11.91 -10.86 12.98
CA PHE A 95 13.21 -10.99 12.33
C PHE A 95 14.35 -10.96 13.34
N LEU A 96 14.35 -10.03 14.31
CA LEU A 96 15.39 -9.96 15.33
C LEU A 96 15.43 -11.21 16.20
N VAL A 97 14.26 -11.73 16.61
CA VAL A 97 14.18 -13.00 17.34
C VAL A 97 14.72 -14.16 16.48
N ALA A 98 14.31 -14.26 15.22
CA ALA A 98 14.81 -15.28 14.31
C ALA A 98 16.33 -15.18 14.10
N LEU A 99 16.86 -13.97 13.91
CA LEU A 99 18.28 -13.71 13.73
C LEU A 99 19.09 -14.16 14.95
N VAL A 100 18.69 -13.74 16.16
CA VAL A 100 19.39 -14.09 17.40
C VAL A 100 19.41 -15.59 17.63
N LEU A 101 18.31 -16.30 17.36
CA LEU A 101 18.22 -17.74 17.53
C LEU A 101 18.89 -18.53 16.40
N SER A 102 18.89 -18.00 15.17
CA SER A 102 19.51 -18.64 14.00
C SER A 102 21.03 -18.50 13.99
N LEU A 103 21.59 -17.43 14.55
CA LEU A 103 23.02 -17.16 14.51
C LEU A 103 23.87 -18.26 15.18
N PRO A 104 23.56 -18.74 16.41
CA PRO A 104 24.31 -19.85 17.02
C PRO A 104 24.18 -21.17 16.23
N VAL A 105 23.00 -21.42 15.64
CA VAL A 105 22.76 -22.62 14.81
C VAL A 105 23.64 -22.57 13.55
N MET A 106 23.69 -21.42 12.87
CA MET A 106 24.52 -21.21 11.68
C MET A 106 26.01 -21.33 12.00
N VAL A 107 26.47 -20.67 13.06
CA VAL A 107 27.87 -20.75 13.52
C VAL A 107 28.23 -22.19 13.89
N GLY A 108 27.29 -22.89 14.52
CA GLY A 108 27.41 -24.30 14.85
C GLY A 108 27.57 -25.22 13.65
N HIS A 109 26.85 -24.94 12.56
CA HIS A 109 26.99 -25.66 11.30
C HIS A 109 28.32 -25.34 10.60
N LEU A 110 28.76 -24.07 10.60
CA LEU A 110 29.99 -23.63 9.94
C LEU A 110 31.26 -24.08 10.67
N VAL A 111 31.20 -24.23 11.99
CA VAL A 111 32.33 -24.64 12.82
C VAL A 111 31.98 -25.91 13.60
N PRO A 112 32.12 -27.10 12.98
CA PRO A 112 31.77 -28.39 13.59
C PRO A 112 32.61 -28.75 14.82
N LEU A 113 33.66 -27.98 15.12
CA LEU A 113 34.54 -28.16 16.28
C LEU A 113 33.97 -27.54 17.57
N ILE A 114 32.97 -26.65 17.47
CA ILE A 114 32.36 -25.96 18.62
C ILE A 114 31.83 -26.93 19.69
N PRO A 115 31.08 -28.00 19.36
CA PRO A 115 30.59 -28.95 20.36
C PRO A 115 31.75 -29.57 21.13
N ARG A 116 32.84 -29.90 20.42
CA ARG A 116 34.04 -30.51 20.99
C ARG A 116 34.82 -29.53 21.87
N TRP A 117 34.91 -28.25 21.48
CA TRP A 117 35.52 -27.20 22.30
C TRP A 117 34.74 -26.89 23.57
N LEU A 118 33.41 -26.97 23.50
CA LEU A 118 32.51 -26.80 24.64
C LEU A 118 32.39 -28.06 25.51
N GLY A 119 33.04 -29.16 25.13
CA GLY A 119 32.93 -30.45 25.84
C GLY A 119 31.53 -31.08 25.78
N LEU A 120 30.71 -30.69 24.82
CA LEU A 120 29.36 -31.20 24.64
C LEU A 120 29.37 -32.50 23.84
N SER A 121 28.53 -33.46 24.23
CA SER A 121 28.27 -34.64 23.41
C SER A 121 27.49 -34.25 22.15
N GLU A 122 27.66 -35.03 21.08
CA GLU A 122 26.85 -34.90 19.85
C GLU A 122 25.35 -34.85 20.19
N PHE A 123 24.88 -35.70 21.10
CA PHE A 123 23.49 -35.70 21.55
C PHE A 123 23.08 -34.37 22.19
N ALA A 124 23.87 -33.85 23.14
CA ALA A 124 23.58 -32.57 23.79
C ALA A 124 23.56 -31.41 22.79
N TRP A 125 24.45 -31.45 21.79
CA TRP A 125 24.50 -30.47 20.72
C TRP A 125 23.25 -30.49 19.84
N HIS A 126 22.81 -31.68 19.39
CA HIS A 126 21.59 -31.83 18.60
C HIS A 126 20.35 -31.30 19.33
N PHE A 127 20.23 -31.56 20.64
CA PHE A 127 19.14 -31.03 21.45
C PHE A 127 19.22 -29.51 21.61
N PHE A 128 20.41 -28.95 21.80
CA PHE A 128 20.62 -27.51 21.82
C PHE A 128 20.14 -26.85 20.51
N LEU A 129 20.52 -27.41 19.36
CA LEU A 129 20.05 -26.93 18.05
C LEU A 129 18.53 -27.06 17.89
N PHE A 130 17.94 -28.17 18.34
CA PHE A 130 16.49 -28.38 18.35
C PHE A 130 15.76 -27.30 19.16
N PHE A 131 16.23 -26.98 20.37
CA PHE A 131 15.61 -25.95 21.21
C PHE A 131 15.71 -24.55 20.60
N LEU A 132 16.79 -24.22 19.90
CA LEU A 132 16.91 -22.95 19.17
C LEU A 132 16.05 -22.90 17.90
N ALA A 133 15.95 -24.02 17.17
CA ALA A 133 15.19 -24.08 15.93
C ALA A 133 13.67 -24.07 16.14
N THR A 134 13.19 -24.60 17.27
CA THR A 134 11.77 -24.75 17.57
C THR A 134 11.01 -23.40 17.62
N PRO A 135 11.46 -22.37 18.37
CA PRO A 135 10.81 -21.06 18.34
C PRO A 135 10.91 -20.38 16.97
N VAL A 136 12.01 -20.58 16.24
CA VAL A 136 12.14 -20.02 14.89
C VAL A 136 11.10 -20.63 13.95
N LEU A 137 10.90 -21.95 13.98
CA LEU A 137 9.89 -22.62 13.17
C LEU A 137 8.46 -22.19 13.54
N PHE A 138 8.11 -22.34 14.81
CA PHE A 138 6.71 -22.19 15.22
C PHE A 138 6.28 -20.75 15.51
N TYR A 139 7.15 -19.91 16.10
CA TYR A 139 6.80 -18.52 16.41
C TYR A 139 7.15 -17.57 15.26
N CYS A 140 8.41 -17.59 14.80
CA CYS A 140 8.84 -16.72 13.71
C CYS A 140 8.24 -17.18 12.37
N GLY A 141 8.12 -18.50 12.16
CA GLY A 141 7.57 -19.10 10.96
C GLY A 141 6.03 -19.21 10.89
N ALA A 142 5.30 -19.01 11.99
CA ALA A 142 3.83 -19.09 12.03
C ALA A 142 3.10 -18.40 10.86
N PRO A 143 3.49 -17.17 10.42
CA PRO A 143 2.82 -16.52 9.30
C PRO A 143 2.86 -17.32 7.99
N PHE A 144 3.95 -18.06 7.74
CA PHE A 144 4.11 -18.89 6.55
C PHE A 144 3.20 -20.12 6.62
N PHE A 145 3.07 -20.76 7.79
CA PHE A 145 2.12 -21.86 7.98
C PHE A 145 0.68 -21.44 7.78
N VAL A 146 0.29 -20.29 8.34
CA VAL A 146 -1.05 -19.72 8.13
C VAL A 146 -1.27 -19.41 6.64
N GLY A 147 -0.28 -18.82 5.96
CA GLY A 147 -0.34 -18.56 4.53
C GLY A 147 -0.46 -19.82 3.67
N ALA A 148 0.32 -20.86 3.98
CA ALA A 148 0.30 -22.15 3.31
C ALA A 148 -1.04 -22.87 3.50
N LEU A 149 -1.57 -22.92 4.72
CA LEU A 149 -2.87 -23.54 5.02
C LEU A 149 -4.01 -22.83 4.27
N LYS A 150 -3.96 -21.51 4.20
CA LYS A 150 -4.91 -20.71 3.42
C LYS A 150 -4.80 -21.03 1.93
N ALA A 151 -3.60 -21.04 1.37
CA ALA A 151 -3.39 -21.40 -0.03
C ALA A 151 -3.92 -22.82 -0.34
N ALA A 152 -3.60 -23.79 0.51
CA ALA A 152 -4.03 -25.18 0.37
C ALA A 152 -5.57 -25.32 0.40
N ARG A 153 -6.27 -24.63 1.32
CA ARG A 153 -7.74 -24.62 1.38
C ARG A 153 -8.38 -24.17 0.07
N HIS A 154 -7.73 -23.29 -0.67
CA HIS A 154 -8.23 -22.78 -1.95
C HIS A 154 -7.67 -23.51 -3.19
N ARG A 155 -6.97 -24.65 -2.99
CA ARG A 155 -6.28 -25.43 -4.03
C ARG A 155 -5.28 -24.59 -4.83
N ALA A 156 -4.58 -23.68 -4.16
CA ALA A 156 -3.52 -22.87 -4.73
C ALA A 156 -2.20 -23.16 -4.00
N THR A 157 -1.09 -22.85 -4.67
CA THR A 157 0.25 -22.89 -4.08
C THR A 157 0.89 -21.52 -4.21
N ASN A 158 1.73 -21.17 -3.25
CA ASN A 158 2.46 -19.91 -3.20
C ASN A 158 3.82 -20.11 -2.51
N MET A 159 4.59 -19.02 -2.39
CA MET A 159 5.88 -19.04 -1.68
C MET A 159 5.76 -19.59 -0.26
N ASP A 160 4.70 -19.22 0.48
CA ASP A 160 4.47 -19.71 1.85
C ASP A 160 4.33 -21.23 1.91
N THR A 161 3.74 -21.85 0.89
CA THR A 161 3.55 -23.31 0.80
C THR A 161 4.89 -24.03 0.73
N LEU A 162 5.81 -23.55 -0.11
CA LEU A 162 7.14 -24.14 -0.27
C LEU A 162 7.96 -23.97 1.01
N VAL A 163 7.91 -22.79 1.63
CA VAL A 163 8.62 -22.49 2.88
C VAL A 163 8.11 -23.39 4.00
N ALA A 164 6.78 -23.46 4.20
CA ALA A 164 6.19 -24.28 5.25
C ALA A 164 6.56 -25.76 5.06
N LEU A 165 6.43 -26.30 3.85
CA LEU A 165 6.76 -27.69 3.57
C LEU A 165 8.26 -27.98 3.75
N GLY A 166 9.14 -27.18 3.15
CA GLY A 166 10.59 -27.40 3.20
C GLY A 166 11.14 -27.27 4.61
N THR A 167 10.77 -26.21 5.33
CA THR A 167 11.25 -25.96 6.71
C THR A 167 10.73 -26.99 7.70
N THR A 168 9.49 -27.45 7.54
CA THR A 168 8.91 -28.52 8.37
C THR A 168 9.55 -29.85 8.09
N THR A 169 9.80 -30.18 6.82
CA THR A 169 10.40 -31.49 6.47
C THR A 169 11.84 -31.56 6.96
N ALA A 170 12.63 -30.49 6.78
CA ALA A 170 13.99 -30.40 7.32
C ALA A 170 14.01 -30.49 8.85
N TYR A 171 13.10 -29.80 9.54
CA TYR A 171 12.99 -29.85 11.00
C TYR A 171 12.54 -31.22 11.50
N ALA A 172 11.54 -31.84 10.87
CA ALA A 172 11.02 -33.15 11.25
C ALA A 172 12.09 -34.23 11.09
N TYR A 173 12.83 -34.23 9.97
CA TYR A 173 13.98 -35.12 9.77
C TYR A 173 15.07 -34.89 10.83
N SER A 174 15.43 -33.63 11.10
CA SER A 174 16.47 -33.28 12.08
C SER A 174 16.06 -33.68 13.50
N THR A 175 14.77 -33.53 13.83
CA THR A 175 14.20 -33.99 15.10
C THR A 175 14.25 -35.51 15.20
N TRP A 176 13.90 -36.22 14.12
CA TRP A 176 14.00 -37.68 14.09
C TRP A 176 15.44 -38.16 14.33
N VAL A 177 16.43 -37.54 13.69
CA VAL A 177 17.86 -37.84 13.90
C VAL A 177 18.30 -37.53 15.33
N ALA A 178 17.87 -36.40 15.90
CA ALA A 178 18.25 -35.98 17.25
C ALA A 178 17.73 -36.94 18.33
N PHE A 179 16.48 -37.42 18.20
CA PHE A 179 15.86 -38.30 19.18
C PHE A 179 16.16 -39.79 18.94
N PHE A 180 16.40 -40.20 17.68
CA PHE A 180 16.62 -41.59 17.29
C PHE A 180 17.89 -41.79 16.44
N PRO A 181 19.08 -41.39 16.93
CA PRO A 181 20.32 -41.43 16.13
C PRO A 181 20.69 -42.85 15.67
N ALA A 182 20.40 -43.87 16.50
CA ALA A 182 20.67 -45.27 16.19
C ALA A 182 19.78 -45.84 15.07
N ALA A 183 18.61 -45.25 14.81
CA ALA A 183 17.71 -45.70 13.74
C ALA A 183 18.13 -45.19 12.36
N VAL A 184 18.95 -44.14 12.31
CA VAL A 184 19.33 -43.43 11.08
C VAL A 184 20.77 -43.68 10.67
N ALA A 185 21.63 -44.13 11.59
CA ALA A 185 23.03 -44.43 11.29
C ALA A 185 23.17 -45.76 10.52
N PRO A 186 23.42 -45.77 9.19
CA PRO A 186 24.05 -46.94 8.58
C PRO A 186 25.46 -47.08 9.18
N ALA A 187 25.95 -48.31 9.24
CA ALA A 187 27.28 -48.64 9.77
C ALA A 187 28.36 -47.63 9.31
N GLY A 188 28.75 -46.71 10.20
CA GLY A 188 29.91 -45.82 10.03
C GLY A 188 29.65 -44.36 9.58
N VAL A 189 28.43 -43.91 9.30
CA VAL A 189 28.17 -42.50 8.93
C VAL A 189 27.30 -41.80 9.97
N ALA A 190 27.82 -40.73 10.58
CA ALA A 190 27.07 -39.90 11.51
C ALA A 190 25.93 -39.18 10.75
N PRO A 191 24.66 -39.35 11.15
CA PRO A 191 23.54 -38.72 10.46
C PRO A 191 23.59 -37.20 10.67
N ALA A 192 23.69 -36.46 9.57
CA ALA A 192 23.67 -35.00 9.60
C ALA A 192 22.26 -34.50 9.98
N VAL A 193 22.20 -33.40 10.73
CA VAL A 193 20.97 -32.62 10.96
C VAL A 193 20.95 -31.37 10.09
N TYR A 194 19.75 -30.87 9.83
CA TYR A 194 19.47 -29.72 8.96
C TYR A 194 18.65 -28.63 9.68
N PHE A 195 18.82 -28.50 11.00
CA PHE A 195 18.16 -27.44 11.77
C PHE A 195 18.56 -26.04 11.28
N ASP A 196 19.81 -25.88 10.81
CA ASP A 196 20.34 -24.68 10.15
C ASP A 196 19.48 -24.25 8.98
N THR A 197 19.08 -25.19 8.12
CA THR A 197 18.31 -24.90 6.93
C THR A 197 16.93 -24.34 7.29
N THR A 198 16.26 -24.95 8.28
CA THR A 198 14.98 -24.46 8.80
C THR A 198 15.08 -23.02 9.30
N VAL A 199 16.07 -22.74 10.16
CA VAL A 199 16.19 -21.41 10.79
C VAL A 199 16.67 -20.34 9.81
N MET A 200 17.57 -20.68 8.88
CA MET A 200 18.11 -19.73 7.90
C MET A 200 17.05 -19.33 6.88
N ILE A 201 16.28 -20.27 6.34
CA ILE A 201 15.19 -19.96 5.38
C ILE A 201 14.19 -19.00 6.02
N ILE A 202 13.71 -19.30 7.22
CA ILE A 202 12.74 -18.45 7.93
C ILE A 202 13.32 -17.06 8.19
N THR A 203 14.58 -16.99 8.63
CA THR A 203 15.25 -15.72 8.95
C THR A 203 15.43 -14.84 7.73
N PHE A 204 15.91 -15.38 6.60
CA PHE A 204 16.10 -14.61 5.37
C PHE A 204 14.80 -14.13 4.74
N ILE A 205 13.73 -14.94 4.81
CA ILE A 205 12.43 -14.52 4.27
C ILE A 205 11.80 -13.44 5.16
N LEU A 206 11.95 -13.54 6.49
CA LEU A 206 11.53 -12.48 7.40
C LEU A 206 12.30 -11.18 7.19
N LEU A 207 13.62 -11.26 6.91
CA LEU A 207 14.43 -10.11 6.51
C LEU A 207 13.85 -9.45 5.26
N GLY A 208 13.55 -10.23 4.22
CA GLY A 208 12.96 -9.71 2.99
C GLY A 208 11.62 -9.01 3.20
N ARG A 209 10.70 -9.66 3.92
CA ARG A 209 9.39 -9.05 4.27
C ARG A 209 9.52 -7.79 5.10
N TRP A 210 10.50 -7.73 6.02
CA TRP A 210 10.75 -6.52 6.80
C TRP A 210 11.28 -5.37 5.94
N LEU A 211 12.24 -5.63 5.05
CA LEU A 211 12.77 -4.62 4.12
C LEU A 211 11.67 -4.09 3.19
N GLU A 212 10.78 -4.97 2.73
CA GLU A 212 9.61 -4.62 1.92
C GLU A 212 8.60 -3.75 2.68
N ALA A 213 8.21 -4.14 3.90
CA ALA A 213 7.28 -3.35 4.71
C ALA A 213 7.88 -1.97 5.05
N ARG A 214 9.19 -1.91 5.30
CA ARG A 214 9.93 -0.66 5.55
C ARG A 214 9.94 0.28 4.34
N SER A 215 10.04 -0.24 3.12
CA SER A 215 10.03 0.59 1.91
C SER A 215 8.64 1.13 1.58
N ARG A 216 7.58 0.33 1.80
CA ARG A 216 6.18 0.75 1.61
C ARG A 216 5.75 1.86 2.58
N GLY A 217 6.21 1.82 3.84
CA GLY A 217 5.78 2.76 4.87
C GLY A 217 6.04 4.24 4.58
N ARG A 218 7.10 4.57 3.81
CA ARG A 218 7.42 5.97 3.47
C ARG A 218 6.49 6.58 2.41
N ALA A 219 5.79 5.75 1.62
CA ALA A 219 4.89 6.23 0.56
C ALA A 219 3.53 6.68 1.11
N SER A 220 2.99 5.97 2.10
CA SER A 220 1.68 6.26 2.71
C SER A 220 1.66 7.54 3.58
N GLU A 221 2.82 8.04 4.01
CA GLU A 221 2.94 9.26 4.81
C GLU A 221 2.50 10.52 4.03
N ALA A 222 2.67 10.53 2.70
CA ALA A 222 2.30 11.68 1.86
C ALA A 222 0.77 11.86 1.70
N ILE A 223 -0.01 10.77 1.70
CA ILE A 223 -1.48 10.86 1.71
C ILE A 223 -1.98 11.39 3.05
N ARG A 224 -1.33 11.01 4.15
CA ARG A 224 -1.68 11.53 5.49
C ARG A 224 -1.45 13.03 5.64
N ARG A 225 -0.54 13.62 4.87
CA ARG A 225 -0.38 15.08 4.79
C ARG A 225 -1.58 15.78 4.15
N LEU A 226 -2.37 15.09 3.32
CA LEU A 226 -3.65 15.61 2.81
C LEU A 226 -4.72 15.63 3.91
N PHE A 227 -4.76 14.63 4.80
CA PHE A 227 -5.65 14.63 5.97
C PHE A 227 -5.36 15.79 6.94
N ALA A 228 -4.10 16.21 7.05
CA ALA A 228 -3.70 17.36 7.86
C ALA A 228 -4.17 18.72 7.27
N LEU A 229 -4.79 18.72 6.09
CA LEU A 229 -5.25 19.96 5.45
C LEU A 229 -6.60 20.43 5.99
N ALA A 230 -7.50 19.53 6.41
CA ALA A 230 -8.78 19.92 7.00
C ALA A 230 -8.59 20.36 8.46
N PRO A 231 -9.24 21.45 8.91
CA PRO A 231 -9.17 21.88 10.30
C PRO A 231 -9.87 20.86 11.23
N PRO A 232 -9.38 20.65 12.47
CA PRO A 232 -9.98 19.69 13.41
C PRO A 232 -11.33 20.13 13.98
N THR A 233 -11.61 21.43 13.95
CA THR A 233 -12.84 22.05 14.47
C THR A 233 -13.50 22.90 13.39
N ALA A 234 -14.80 23.15 13.57
CA ALA A 234 -15.59 24.04 12.74
C ALA A 234 -16.43 24.96 13.64
N ARG A 235 -16.66 26.20 13.18
CA ARG A 235 -17.54 27.14 13.85
C ARG A 235 -18.92 27.09 13.20
N VAL A 236 -19.94 26.71 13.98
CA VAL A 236 -21.33 26.60 13.51
C VAL A 236 -22.23 27.60 14.22
N ARG A 237 -23.22 28.13 13.50
CA ARG A 237 -24.27 28.99 14.06
C ARG A 237 -25.43 28.10 14.52
N LYS A 238 -25.57 27.91 15.83
CA LYS A 238 -26.70 27.17 16.44
C LYS A 238 -27.51 28.12 17.31
N ASN A 239 -28.81 28.23 17.05
CA ASN A 239 -29.73 29.13 17.78
C ASN A 239 -29.25 30.59 17.86
N GLY A 240 -28.68 31.11 16.78
CA GLY A 240 -28.16 32.49 16.70
C GLY A 240 -26.86 32.74 17.47
N LYS A 241 -26.22 31.70 18.03
CA LYS A 241 -24.91 31.79 18.69
C LYS A 241 -23.85 31.03 17.92
N GLU A 242 -22.64 31.58 17.89
CA GLU A 242 -21.46 30.90 17.34
C GLU A 242 -20.95 29.87 18.35
N VAL A 243 -20.87 28.61 17.94
CA VAL A 243 -20.33 27.52 18.76
C VAL A 243 -19.25 26.80 17.95
N GLU A 244 -18.11 26.56 18.57
CA GLU A 244 -17.05 25.73 17.97
C GLU A 244 -17.28 24.26 18.32
N VAL A 245 -17.34 23.41 17.29
CA VAL A 245 -17.62 21.97 17.41
C VAL A 245 -16.51 21.17 16.72
N PRO A 246 -16.25 19.92 17.17
CA PRO A 246 -15.41 18.99 16.41
C PRO A 246 -15.93 18.81 14.99
N LEU A 247 -15.03 18.68 13.99
CA LEU A 247 -15.43 18.52 12.58
C LEU A 247 -16.38 17.31 12.37
N ALA A 248 -16.23 16.26 13.17
CA ALA A 248 -17.06 15.07 13.13
C ALA A 248 -18.53 15.30 13.56
N GLU A 249 -18.82 16.39 14.26
CA GLU A 249 -20.16 16.73 14.74
C GLU A 249 -20.91 17.69 13.79
N VAL A 250 -20.26 18.14 12.71
CA VAL A 250 -20.88 19.02 11.70
C VAL A 250 -21.84 18.18 10.85
N ALA A 251 -23.10 18.59 10.79
CA ALA A 251 -24.12 17.91 10.02
C ALA A 251 -24.43 18.65 8.70
N VAL A 252 -24.97 17.91 7.73
CA VAL A 252 -25.55 18.53 6.52
C VAL A 252 -26.63 19.52 6.96
N ALA A 253 -26.70 20.67 6.28
CA ALA A 253 -27.54 21.82 6.56
C ALA A 253 -27.14 22.69 7.76
N ASP A 254 -26.07 22.38 8.52
CA ASP A 254 -25.52 23.31 9.50
C ASP A 254 -25.04 24.60 8.81
N GLU A 255 -25.26 25.75 9.47
CA GLU A 255 -24.68 27.03 9.06
C GLU A 255 -23.27 27.16 9.63
N VAL A 256 -22.27 27.14 8.76
CA VAL A 256 -20.85 27.19 9.11
C VAL A 256 -20.31 28.59 8.84
N ILE A 257 -19.55 29.12 9.80
CA ILE A 257 -18.93 30.44 9.74
C ILE A 257 -17.42 30.28 9.55
N VAL A 258 -16.87 30.91 8.51
CA VAL A 258 -15.43 30.93 8.23
C VAL A 258 -14.94 32.36 8.18
N ARG A 259 -13.90 32.66 8.97
CA ARG A 259 -13.26 33.98 9.03
C ARG A 259 -12.14 34.10 7.99
N PRO A 260 -11.68 35.34 7.72
CA PRO A 260 -10.50 35.57 6.91
C PRO A 260 -9.29 34.75 7.38
N GLY A 261 -8.60 34.07 6.47
CA GLY A 261 -7.44 33.22 6.73
C GLY A 261 -7.75 31.84 7.33
N GLU A 262 -9.02 31.54 7.65
CA GLU A 262 -9.42 30.19 8.09
C GLU A 262 -9.62 29.26 6.89
N LYS A 263 -9.36 27.97 7.10
CA LYS A 263 -9.70 26.96 6.10
C LYS A 263 -11.18 26.62 6.17
N ILE A 264 -11.77 26.36 5.02
CA ILE A 264 -13.15 25.91 4.91
C ILE A 264 -13.23 24.47 5.44
N PRO A 265 -14.04 24.18 6.48
CA PRO A 265 -14.02 22.87 7.14
C PRO A 265 -14.73 21.76 6.36
N VAL A 266 -15.84 22.09 5.70
CA VAL A 266 -16.71 21.16 4.94
C VAL A 266 -17.20 21.79 3.65
N ASP A 267 -17.76 21.00 2.73
CA ASP A 267 -18.33 21.54 1.49
C ASP A 267 -19.70 22.18 1.76
N GLY A 268 -20.03 23.22 1.00
CA GLY A 268 -21.31 23.89 1.15
C GLY A 268 -21.61 24.95 0.10
N VAL A 269 -22.67 25.72 0.36
CA VAL A 269 -23.11 26.85 -0.48
C VAL A 269 -23.21 28.10 0.36
N VAL A 270 -22.58 29.19 -0.09
CA VAL A 270 -22.56 30.48 0.61
C VAL A 270 -23.97 31.04 0.76
N LEU A 271 -24.32 31.45 1.97
CA LEU A 271 -25.57 32.12 2.32
C LEU A 271 -25.35 33.63 2.50
N GLU A 272 -24.31 34.02 3.24
CA GLU A 272 -24.02 35.40 3.60
C GLU A 272 -22.51 35.69 3.47
N GLY A 273 -22.19 36.94 3.14
CA GLY A 273 -20.81 37.41 2.98
C GLY A 273 -20.27 37.23 1.57
N SER A 274 -19.09 37.82 1.33
CA SER A 274 -18.34 37.66 0.09
C SER A 274 -16.85 37.60 0.40
N SER A 275 -16.12 36.75 -0.32
CA SER A 275 -14.67 36.56 -0.14
C SER A 275 -14.05 35.94 -1.38
N SER A 276 -12.72 36.00 -1.50
CA SER A 276 -11.95 35.16 -2.40
C SER A 276 -11.49 33.89 -1.69
N VAL A 277 -11.63 32.75 -2.37
CA VAL A 277 -11.21 31.44 -1.85
C VAL A 277 -10.09 30.90 -2.73
N ASP A 278 -8.99 30.50 -2.11
CA ASP A 278 -7.89 29.81 -2.78
C ASP A 278 -8.21 28.31 -2.88
N GLU A 279 -8.51 27.89 -4.11
CA GLU A 279 -8.88 26.51 -4.47
C GLU A 279 -7.73 25.77 -5.16
N SER A 280 -6.52 26.36 -5.20
CA SER A 280 -5.35 25.82 -5.92
C SER A 280 -4.99 24.38 -5.53
N MET A 281 -5.25 24.01 -4.27
CA MET A 281 -5.02 22.66 -3.76
C MET A 281 -5.93 21.59 -4.39
N LEU A 282 -7.11 21.98 -4.90
CA LEU A 282 -8.08 21.08 -5.54
C LEU A 282 -8.08 21.22 -7.07
N THR A 283 -8.03 22.46 -7.57
CA THR A 283 -8.17 22.76 -8.99
C THR A 283 -6.83 22.88 -9.72
N GLY A 284 -5.74 23.13 -8.99
CA GLY A 284 -4.43 23.47 -9.57
C GLY A 284 -4.34 24.90 -10.09
N GLU A 285 -5.44 25.66 -10.11
CA GLU A 285 -5.46 27.03 -10.59
C GLU A 285 -4.96 27.99 -9.49
N SER A 286 -3.96 28.81 -9.83
CA SER A 286 -3.36 29.76 -8.89
C SER A 286 -4.25 30.96 -8.53
N PHE A 287 -5.33 31.17 -9.29
CA PHE A 287 -6.21 32.33 -9.13
C PHE A 287 -7.29 32.06 -8.07
N PRO A 288 -7.39 32.88 -7.01
CA PRO A 288 -8.48 32.79 -6.06
C PRO A 288 -9.82 33.02 -6.74
N VAL A 289 -10.82 32.22 -6.39
CA VAL A 289 -12.15 32.27 -6.97
C VAL A 289 -13.07 33.13 -6.10
N PRO A 290 -13.75 34.14 -6.65
CA PRO A 290 -14.70 34.95 -5.89
C PRO A 290 -15.92 34.10 -5.49
N LYS A 291 -16.33 34.24 -4.23
CA LYS A 291 -17.49 33.55 -3.65
C LYS A 291 -18.46 34.58 -3.08
N GLU A 292 -19.69 34.49 -3.56
CA GLU A 292 -20.84 35.32 -3.19
C GLU A 292 -22.03 34.41 -2.83
N PRO A 293 -23.13 34.92 -2.26
CA PRO A 293 -24.30 34.11 -1.94
C PRO A 293 -24.77 33.27 -3.14
N GLY A 294 -24.94 31.96 -2.91
CA GLY A 294 -25.26 30.97 -3.94
C GLY A 294 -24.05 30.26 -4.56
N ALA A 295 -22.82 30.71 -4.32
CA ALA A 295 -21.61 30.03 -4.78
C ALA A 295 -21.27 28.79 -3.93
N GLU A 296 -20.74 27.74 -4.56
CA GLU A 296 -20.21 26.58 -3.86
C GLU A 296 -18.84 26.86 -3.23
N VAL A 297 -18.60 26.29 -2.06
CA VAL A 297 -17.31 26.26 -1.37
C VAL A 297 -16.92 24.82 -1.03
N TRP A 298 -15.63 24.51 -1.07
CA TRP A 298 -15.12 23.16 -0.87
C TRP A 298 -14.22 23.08 0.37
N GLY A 299 -14.30 21.98 1.10
CA GLY A 299 -13.50 21.72 2.28
C GLY A 299 -12.00 21.72 2.01
N ALA A 300 -11.22 22.10 3.02
CA ALA A 300 -9.77 22.28 3.02
C ALA A 300 -9.21 23.40 2.11
N THR A 301 -10.05 24.13 1.39
CA THR A 301 -9.66 25.36 0.69
C THR A 301 -9.46 26.51 1.67
N LEU A 302 -8.71 27.55 1.28
CA LEU A 302 -8.36 28.65 2.17
C LEU A 302 -9.23 29.87 1.87
N ASN A 303 -10.00 30.30 2.87
CA ASN A 303 -10.70 31.59 2.80
C ASN A 303 -9.70 32.73 3.01
N GLN A 304 -9.68 33.73 2.14
CA GLN A 304 -8.67 34.79 2.21
C GLN A 304 -9.10 35.94 3.12
N ARG A 305 -9.88 36.92 2.64
CA ARG A 305 -10.03 38.21 3.33
C ARG A 305 -11.45 38.57 3.78
N GLY A 306 -12.48 37.92 3.25
CA GLY A 306 -13.89 38.13 3.65
C GLY A 306 -14.39 37.11 4.68
N PHE A 307 -15.50 37.41 5.35
CA PHE A 307 -16.21 36.41 6.15
C PHE A 307 -17.22 35.68 5.26
N LEU A 308 -17.39 34.38 5.50
CA LEU A 308 -18.37 33.56 4.79
C LEU A 308 -19.25 32.85 5.82
N VAL A 309 -20.55 32.91 5.60
CA VAL A 309 -21.52 32.02 6.24
C VAL A 309 -22.09 31.15 5.15
N PHE A 310 -21.96 29.84 5.29
CA PHE A 310 -22.41 28.90 4.26
C PHE A 310 -23.16 27.73 4.87
N LYS A 311 -24.06 27.14 4.09
CA LYS A 311 -24.81 25.94 4.47
C LYS A 311 -24.02 24.70 4.08
N ALA A 312 -23.72 23.84 5.02
CA ALA A 312 -23.04 22.57 4.74
C ALA A 312 -23.89 21.69 3.82
N THR A 313 -23.33 21.21 2.73
CA THR A 313 -24.00 20.30 1.76
C THR A 313 -23.42 18.90 1.80
N ARG A 314 -22.10 18.76 1.97
CA ARG A 314 -21.40 17.47 2.08
C ARG A 314 -20.40 17.53 3.23
N VAL A 315 -20.42 16.52 4.09
CA VAL A 315 -19.57 16.40 5.28
C VAL A 315 -18.87 15.04 5.29
N GLY A 316 -17.74 14.93 6.00
CA GLY A 316 -17.03 13.67 6.15
C GLY A 316 -16.61 13.04 4.83
N GLN A 317 -17.10 11.84 4.52
CA GLN A 317 -16.68 11.07 3.34
C GLN A 317 -17.31 11.56 2.03
N ASP A 318 -18.42 12.29 2.12
CA ASP A 318 -19.11 12.80 0.94
C ASP A 318 -18.43 14.05 0.36
N MET A 319 -17.51 14.67 1.11
CA MET A 319 -16.75 15.84 0.66
C MET A 319 -15.93 15.55 -0.60
N VAL A 320 -15.76 16.57 -1.46
CA VAL A 320 -14.95 16.46 -2.69
C VAL A 320 -13.53 15.96 -2.39
N LEU A 321 -12.86 16.52 -1.37
CA LEU A 321 -11.53 16.07 -0.97
C LEU A 321 -11.50 14.59 -0.56
N SER A 322 -12.50 14.13 0.20
CA SER A 322 -12.61 12.73 0.61
C SER A 322 -12.82 11.79 -0.58
N GLN A 323 -13.58 12.22 -1.59
CA GLN A 323 -13.74 11.48 -2.84
C GLN A 323 -12.43 11.42 -3.63
N ILE A 324 -11.69 12.52 -3.73
CA ILE A 324 -10.36 12.55 -4.37
C ILE A 324 -9.41 11.60 -3.64
N ILE A 325 -9.36 11.65 -2.31
CA ILE A 325 -8.53 10.75 -1.49
C ILE A 325 -8.91 9.30 -1.75
N ARG A 326 -10.20 8.98 -1.74
CA ARG A 326 -10.71 7.63 -2.01
C ARG A 326 -10.33 7.14 -3.41
N LEU A 327 -10.47 7.98 -4.43
CA LEU A 327 -10.05 7.66 -5.79
C LEU A 327 -8.54 7.41 -5.89
N VAL A 328 -7.74 8.19 -5.16
CA VAL A 328 -6.28 8.01 -5.07
C VAL A 328 -5.92 6.73 -4.33
N GLU A 329 -6.57 6.44 -3.20
CA GLU A 329 -6.37 5.21 -2.44
C GLU A 329 -6.76 3.98 -3.25
N GLU A 330 -7.87 4.04 -4.00
CA GLU A 330 -8.31 2.99 -4.91
C GLU A 330 -7.31 2.76 -6.04
N ALA A 331 -6.75 3.83 -6.60
CA ALA A 331 -5.72 3.76 -7.63
C ALA A 331 -4.38 3.23 -7.08
N GLN A 332 -4.05 3.50 -5.82
CA GLN A 332 -2.80 3.05 -5.18
C GLN A 332 -2.89 1.66 -4.55
N ALA A 333 -4.09 1.15 -4.29
CA ALA A 333 -4.27 -0.17 -3.71
C ALA A 333 -4.12 -1.31 -4.75
N SER A 334 -3.71 -1.00 -5.99
CA SER A 334 -3.27 -2.00 -6.95
C SER A 334 -1.86 -2.49 -6.63
N LYS A 335 -1.64 -3.80 -6.66
CA LYS A 335 -0.28 -4.36 -6.55
C LYS A 335 0.57 -4.04 -7.78
N ALA A 336 1.85 -3.72 -7.55
CA ALA A 336 2.87 -3.55 -8.59
C ALA A 336 2.93 -4.76 -9.54
N PRO A 337 3.08 -4.54 -10.87
CA PRO A 337 3.12 -5.60 -11.87
C PRO A 337 4.17 -6.69 -11.63
N ILE A 338 5.36 -6.38 -11.07
CA ILE A 338 6.41 -7.40 -10.86
C ILE A 338 6.16 -8.31 -9.64
N GLU A 339 5.46 -7.83 -8.61
CA GLU A 339 5.04 -8.68 -7.48
C GLU A 339 4.15 -9.83 -7.98
N ARG A 340 3.32 -9.55 -9.00
CA ARG A 340 2.50 -10.56 -9.69
C ARG A 340 3.32 -11.52 -10.55
N LEU A 341 4.50 -11.12 -11.03
CA LEU A 341 5.40 -11.99 -11.79
C LEU A 341 6.04 -13.03 -10.86
N ALA A 342 6.55 -12.61 -9.70
CA ALA A 342 7.10 -13.54 -8.71
C ALA A 342 6.03 -14.55 -8.23
N ASP A 343 4.81 -14.07 -7.94
CA ASP A 343 3.69 -14.94 -7.57
C ASP A 343 3.29 -15.90 -8.71
N ARG A 344 3.31 -15.44 -9.97
CA ARG A 344 3.01 -16.29 -11.14
C ARG A 344 4.09 -17.35 -11.36
N VAL A 345 5.36 -16.98 -11.23
CA VAL A 345 6.49 -17.91 -11.30
C VAL A 345 6.36 -18.94 -10.17
N ALA A 346 6.11 -18.51 -8.92
CA ALA A 346 5.90 -19.41 -7.80
C ALA A 346 4.71 -20.36 -8.02
N GLY A 347 3.61 -19.87 -8.61
CA GLY A 347 2.42 -20.67 -8.91
C GLY A 347 2.67 -21.84 -9.87
N VAL A 348 3.68 -21.76 -10.75
CA VAL A 348 4.10 -22.87 -11.63
C VAL A 348 5.28 -23.64 -11.05
N PHE A 349 6.26 -22.92 -10.52
CA PHE A 349 7.50 -23.46 -9.98
C PHE A 349 7.26 -24.38 -8.78
N VAL A 350 6.38 -24.00 -7.85
CA VAL A 350 6.12 -24.79 -6.63
C VAL A 350 5.51 -26.17 -6.97
N PRO A 351 4.44 -26.28 -7.78
CA PRO A 351 3.92 -27.60 -8.19
C PRO A 351 4.96 -28.47 -8.92
N VAL A 352 5.77 -27.88 -9.79
CA VAL A 352 6.83 -28.61 -10.52
C VAL A 352 7.86 -29.16 -9.55
N VAL A 353 8.35 -28.35 -8.61
CA VAL A 353 9.31 -28.77 -7.57
C VAL A 353 8.72 -29.86 -6.68
N MET A 354 7.47 -29.74 -6.26
CA MET A 354 6.80 -30.78 -5.48
C MET A 354 6.71 -32.10 -6.28
N GLY A 355 6.38 -32.03 -7.57
CA GLY A 355 6.39 -33.19 -8.46
C GLY A 355 7.78 -33.83 -8.54
N LEU A 356 8.83 -33.04 -8.75
CA LEU A 356 10.21 -33.52 -8.80
C LEU A 356 10.68 -34.12 -7.47
N ALA A 357 10.29 -33.53 -6.34
CA ALA A 357 10.61 -34.05 -5.02
C ALA A 357 9.96 -35.42 -4.78
N ILE A 358 8.69 -35.59 -5.16
CA ILE A 358 7.99 -36.88 -5.09
C ILE A 358 8.66 -37.90 -6.01
N LEU A 359 8.99 -37.52 -7.24
CA LEU A 359 9.69 -38.40 -8.18
C LEU A 359 11.07 -38.82 -7.67
N THR A 360 11.80 -37.91 -7.04
CA THR A 360 13.10 -38.20 -6.41
C THR A 360 12.92 -39.16 -5.23
N PHE A 361 11.92 -38.92 -4.38
CA PHE A 361 11.60 -39.83 -3.28
C PHE A 361 11.31 -41.26 -3.79
N LEU A 362 10.42 -41.39 -4.78
CA LEU A 362 10.06 -42.69 -5.34
C LEU A 362 11.27 -43.36 -6.01
N GLY A 363 12.03 -42.61 -6.81
CA GLY A 363 13.22 -43.13 -7.49
C GLY A 363 14.26 -43.70 -6.53
N TRP A 364 14.60 -42.97 -5.47
CA TRP A 364 15.53 -43.44 -4.45
C TRP A 364 14.95 -44.53 -3.55
N SER A 365 13.62 -44.55 -3.35
CA SER A 365 12.97 -45.63 -2.60
C SER A 365 12.99 -46.97 -3.36
N PHE A 366 12.87 -46.97 -4.69
CA PHE A 366 12.83 -48.19 -5.49
C PHE A 366 14.20 -48.63 -6.03
N PHE A 367 15.05 -47.68 -6.40
CA PHE A 367 16.33 -47.95 -7.07
C PHE A 367 17.57 -47.55 -6.23
N GLY A 368 17.37 -46.94 -5.07
CA GLY A 368 18.47 -46.45 -4.23
C GLY A 368 19.19 -47.56 -3.44
N PRO A 369 20.49 -47.37 -3.14
CA PRO A 369 21.22 -48.26 -2.25
C PRO A 369 20.64 -48.24 -0.83
N ARG A 370 20.74 -49.36 -0.11
CA ARG A 370 20.28 -49.44 1.29
C ARG A 370 21.17 -48.58 2.20
N PRO A 371 20.61 -47.80 3.14
CA PRO A 371 19.19 -47.69 3.49
C PRO A 371 18.42 -46.74 2.57
N ALA A 372 17.53 -47.31 1.75
CA ALA A 372 16.82 -46.59 0.69
C ALA A 372 15.86 -45.53 1.24
N ALA A 373 15.19 -45.80 2.36
CA ALA A 373 14.25 -44.86 2.98
C ALA A 373 14.94 -43.57 3.46
N THR A 374 16.08 -43.69 4.16
CA THR A 374 16.84 -42.54 4.62
C THR A 374 17.36 -41.72 3.44
N MET A 375 17.95 -42.37 2.43
CA MET A 375 18.45 -41.69 1.23
C MET A 375 17.33 -41.02 0.43
N ALA A 376 16.16 -41.65 0.31
CA ALA A 376 15.01 -41.09 -0.37
C ALA A 376 14.48 -39.83 0.33
N ILE A 377 14.37 -39.86 1.66
CA ILE A 377 13.95 -38.70 2.46
C ILE A 377 14.98 -37.57 2.34
N VAL A 378 16.27 -37.86 2.50
CA VAL A 378 17.34 -36.85 2.43
C VAL A 378 17.35 -36.18 1.05
N ASN A 379 17.25 -36.95 -0.04
CA ASN A 379 17.27 -36.39 -1.39
C ASN A 379 15.98 -35.63 -1.73
N MET A 380 14.81 -36.10 -1.27
CA MET A 380 13.55 -35.34 -1.40
C MET A 380 13.63 -34.00 -0.67
N VAL A 381 14.13 -34.03 0.56
CA VAL A 381 14.35 -32.84 1.40
C VAL A 381 15.34 -31.89 0.73
N ALA A 382 16.44 -32.41 0.18
CA ALA A 382 17.41 -31.62 -0.57
C ALA A 382 16.77 -30.90 -1.77
N VAL A 383 15.94 -31.58 -2.57
CA VAL A 383 15.22 -30.96 -3.70
C VAL A 383 14.30 -29.83 -3.21
N LEU A 384 13.52 -30.07 -2.16
CA LEU A 384 12.62 -29.06 -1.59
C LEU A 384 13.37 -27.85 -1.03
N ILE A 385 14.51 -28.07 -0.38
CA ILE A 385 15.36 -27.03 0.22
C ILE A 385 16.02 -26.20 -0.87
N ILE A 386 16.71 -26.83 -1.82
CA ILE A 386 17.50 -26.15 -2.87
C ILE A 386 16.60 -25.34 -3.80
N ALA A 387 15.36 -25.80 -3.99
CA ALA A 387 14.39 -25.07 -4.79
C ALA A 387 13.89 -23.78 -4.12
N CYS A 388 14.10 -23.56 -2.82
CA CYS A 388 13.57 -22.39 -2.11
C CYS A 388 14.21 -21.09 -2.65
N PRO A 389 13.45 -20.22 -3.37
CA PRO A 389 14.02 -19.07 -4.07
C PRO A 389 14.19 -17.88 -3.11
N CYS A 390 15.00 -18.05 -2.07
CA CYS A 390 15.17 -17.06 -1.00
C CYS A 390 15.61 -15.69 -1.52
N ALA A 391 16.49 -15.68 -2.53
CA ALA A 391 16.99 -14.45 -3.16
C ALA A 391 15.92 -13.72 -4.00
N MET A 392 14.96 -14.45 -4.57
CA MET A 392 13.91 -13.86 -5.41
C MET A 392 13.02 -12.91 -4.60
N GLY A 393 12.72 -13.25 -3.34
CA GLY A 393 11.95 -12.39 -2.44
C GLY A 393 12.69 -11.12 -1.99
N LEU A 394 14.02 -11.07 -2.13
CA LEU A 394 14.86 -9.92 -1.76
C LEU A 394 15.25 -9.04 -2.96
N ALA A 395 15.30 -9.63 -4.16
CA ALA A 395 15.76 -8.94 -5.37
C ALA A 395 14.93 -7.69 -5.67
N THR A 396 13.59 -7.82 -5.74
CA THR A 396 12.71 -6.69 -6.06
C THR A 396 12.73 -5.59 -4.99
N PRO A 397 12.53 -5.87 -3.68
CA PRO A 397 12.56 -4.82 -2.67
C PRO A 397 13.89 -4.07 -2.58
N THR A 398 15.01 -4.77 -2.78
CA THR A 398 16.35 -4.16 -2.75
C THR A 398 16.55 -3.23 -3.95
N ALA A 399 16.18 -3.69 -5.15
CA ALA A 399 16.26 -2.87 -6.36
C ALA A 399 15.38 -1.62 -6.26
N VAL A 400 14.14 -1.76 -5.75
CA VAL A 400 13.24 -0.62 -5.51
C VAL A 400 13.82 0.33 -4.47
N MET A 401 14.36 -0.18 -3.36
CA MET A 401 14.95 0.67 -2.30
C MET A 401 16.11 1.51 -2.83
N VAL A 402 17.05 0.87 -3.55
CA VAL A 402 18.21 1.55 -4.13
C VAL A 402 17.77 2.51 -5.24
N GLY A 403 16.84 2.10 -6.10
CA GLY A 403 16.30 2.94 -7.18
C GLY A 403 15.60 4.19 -6.67
N CYS A 404 14.73 4.04 -5.66
CA CYS A 404 14.08 5.19 -5.00
C CYS A 404 15.11 6.09 -4.28
N GLY A 405 16.12 5.50 -3.62
CA GLY A 405 17.20 6.26 -2.98
C GLY A 405 17.98 7.09 -3.98
N ARG A 406 18.35 6.50 -5.12
CA ARG A 406 19.05 7.20 -6.20
C ARG A 406 18.18 8.29 -6.83
N GLY A 407 16.88 8.04 -7.01
CA GLY A 407 15.94 9.07 -7.47
C GLY A 407 15.92 10.29 -6.55
N ALA A 408 15.94 10.08 -5.23
CA ALA A 408 15.94 11.18 -4.26
C ALA A 408 17.21 12.05 -4.35
N GLU A 409 18.38 11.46 -4.59
CA GLU A 409 19.64 12.20 -4.85
C GLU A 409 19.56 13.05 -6.12
N LEU A 410 18.69 12.69 -7.06
CA LEU A 410 18.43 13.41 -8.31
C LEU A 410 17.22 14.37 -8.20
N GLY A 411 16.66 14.56 -7.01
CA GLY A 411 15.48 15.41 -6.79
C GLY A 411 14.15 14.79 -7.23
N ILE A 412 14.13 13.48 -7.55
CA ILE A 412 12.94 12.75 -7.99
C ILE A 412 12.44 11.86 -6.84
N LEU A 413 11.34 12.27 -6.21
CA LEU A 413 10.74 11.53 -5.10
C LEU A 413 9.80 10.44 -5.61
N ILE A 414 10.29 9.20 -5.69
CA ILE A 414 9.53 8.04 -6.16
C ILE A 414 8.81 7.36 -4.99
N ARG A 415 7.48 7.28 -5.07
CA ARG A 415 6.63 6.76 -3.98
C ARG A 415 6.33 5.25 -4.14
N GLY A 416 7.33 4.41 -3.84
CA GLY A 416 7.19 2.94 -3.85
C GLY A 416 7.65 2.29 -5.16
N GLY A 417 7.50 0.95 -5.24
CA GLY A 417 7.99 0.16 -6.37
C GLY A 417 7.13 0.24 -7.64
N GLU A 418 5.81 0.34 -7.50
CA GLU A 418 4.92 0.42 -8.67
C GLU A 418 5.19 1.65 -9.54
N PRO A 419 5.29 2.89 -9.00
CA PRO A 419 5.57 4.06 -9.83
C PRO A 419 6.93 3.97 -10.53
N LEU A 420 7.94 3.38 -9.89
CA LEU A 420 9.26 3.16 -10.48
C LEU A 420 9.18 2.23 -11.70
N GLU A 421 8.46 1.12 -11.58
CA GLU A 421 8.27 0.16 -12.66
C GLU A 421 7.42 0.72 -13.80
N ARG A 422 6.35 1.44 -13.47
CA ARG A 422 5.47 2.06 -14.46
C ARG A 422 6.20 3.15 -15.23
N ALA A 423 7.04 3.94 -14.56
CA ALA A 423 7.84 4.98 -15.20
C ALA A 423 8.69 4.43 -16.35
N TYR A 424 9.28 3.23 -16.20
CA TYR A 424 10.03 2.56 -17.26
C TYR A 424 9.19 2.24 -18.52
N ARG A 425 7.88 2.02 -18.35
CA ARG A 425 6.96 1.67 -19.45
C ARG A 425 6.24 2.88 -20.03
N LEU A 426 6.48 4.10 -19.53
CA LEU A 426 5.83 5.29 -20.04
C LEU A 426 6.33 5.58 -21.46
N THR A 427 5.41 5.64 -22.41
CA THR A 427 5.67 6.07 -23.79
C THR A 427 5.19 7.50 -24.05
N THR A 428 4.36 8.03 -23.15
CA THR A 428 3.68 9.31 -23.32
C THR A 428 3.67 10.03 -22.00
N LEU A 429 4.11 11.29 -22.02
CA LEU A 429 4.09 12.21 -20.88
C LEU A 429 3.09 13.32 -21.21
N VAL A 430 2.08 13.49 -20.37
CA VAL A 430 1.13 14.58 -20.45
C VAL A 430 1.42 15.50 -19.28
N PHE A 431 1.77 16.75 -19.59
CA PHE A 431 2.07 17.75 -18.58
C PHE A 431 0.84 18.63 -18.36
N ASP A 432 0.53 18.89 -17.10
CA ASP A 432 -0.27 20.05 -16.78
C ASP A 432 0.51 21.33 -17.12
N LYS A 433 -0.19 22.40 -17.52
CA LYS A 433 0.49 23.64 -17.88
C LYS A 433 0.86 24.43 -16.63
N THR A 434 -0.15 24.76 -15.82
CA THR A 434 -0.01 25.74 -14.75
C THR A 434 0.73 25.11 -13.56
N GLY A 435 1.80 25.74 -13.09
CA GLY A 435 2.59 25.24 -11.95
C GLY A 435 3.50 24.03 -12.23
N THR A 436 3.36 23.38 -13.40
CA THR A 436 4.26 22.32 -13.87
C THR A 436 5.19 22.83 -14.98
N LEU A 437 4.64 23.36 -16.07
CA LEU A 437 5.43 23.97 -17.15
C LEU A 437 5.69 25.48 -16.89
N THR A 438 4.80 26.13 -16.12
CA THR A 438 4.90 27.55 -15.81
C THR A 438 5.25 27.78 -14.34
N THR A 439 5.77 28.97 -14.04
CA THR A 439 6.10 29.41 -12.67
C THR A 439 4.88 29.64 -11.77
N GLY A 440 3.66 29.56 -12.33
CA GLY A 440 2.40 29.77 -11.59
C GLY A 440 2.17 31.20 -11.09
N ARG A 441 3.06 32.15 -11.43
CA ARG A 441 2.97 33.55 -11.01
C ARG A 441 2.84 34.45 -12.26
N PRO A 442 1.74 35.22 -12.39
CA PRO A 442 1.60 36.16 -13.50
C PRO A 442 2.68 37.23 -13.44
N GLN A 443 3.17 37.65 -14.61
CA GLN A 443 4.12 38.74 -14.78
C GLN A 443 3.70 39.59 -15.97
N VAL A 444 3.89 40.90 -15.87
CA VAL A 444 3.67 41.82 -17.01
C VAL A 444 4.76 41.58 -18.05
N THR A 445 4.39 41.10 -19.23
CA THR A 445 5.30 40.87 -20.36
C THR A 445 5.34 42.06 -21.30
N ASP A 446 4.17 42.51 -21.74
CA ASP A 446 3.99 43.50 -22.79
C ASP A 446 3.16 44.67 -22.28
N ILE A 447 3.59 45.89 -22.61
CA ILE A 447 2.86 47.12 -22.33
C ILE A 447 2.67 47.83 -23.66
N LEU A 448 1.45 47.81 -24.18
CA LEU A 448 1.12 48.46 -25.44
C LEU A 448 0.45 49.80 -25.12
N ALA A 449 1.14 50.89 -25.44
CA ALA A 449 0.60 52.23 -25.33
C ALA A 449 0.06 52.69 -26.69
N PHE A 450 -1.08 53.38 -26.69
CA PHE A 450 -1.73 53.90 -27.90
C PHE A 450 -1.71 55.45 -27.89
N GLY A 451 -1.61 56.05 -29.08
CA GLY A 451 -1.54 57.50 -29.24
C GLY A 451 -0.22 58.09 -28.72
N ASP A 452 -0.29 59.23 -28.04
CA ASP A 452 0.88 59.93 -27.47
C ASP A 452 1.29 59.42 -26.08
N SER A 453 0.62 58.37 -25.57
CA SER A 453 0.85 57.85 -24.22
C SER A 453 2.18 57.09 -24.14
N ASN A 454 2.94 57.29 -23.06
CA ASN A 454 4.16 56.52 -22.81
C ASN A 454 3.85 55.22 -22.06
N GLN A 455 4.52 54.12 -22.40
CA GLN A 455 4.42 52.84 -21.67
C GLN A 455 4.67 53.00 -20.17
N LYS A 456 5.59 53.89 -19.77
CA LYS A 456 5.86 54.17 -18.35
C LYS A 456 4.66 54.79 -17.64
N GLU A 457 3.98 55.71 -18.29
CA GLU A 457 2.82 56.42 -17.74
C GLU A 457 1.61 55.48 -17.62
N VAL A 458 1.38 54.66 -18.66
CA VAL A 458 0.34 53.62 -18.63
C VAL A 458 0.56 52.64 -17.47
N LEU A 459 1.79 52.17 -17.27
CA LEU A 459 2.10 51.25 -16.17
C LEU A 459 2.01 51.91 -14.79
N ALA A 460 2.41 53.18 -14.66
CA ALA A 460 2.31 53.93 -13.40
C ALA A 460 0.85 54.13 -13.00
N LEU A 461 -0.01 54.53 -13.94
CA LEU A 461 -1.45 54.68 -13.72
C LEU A 461 -2.13 53.36 -13.39
N ALA A 462 -1.84 52.29 -14.16
CA ALA A 462 -2.40 50.97 -13.90
C ALA A 462 -1.93 50.43 -12.54
N GLY A 463 -0.65 50.61 -12.19
CA GLY A 463 -0.11 50.23 -10.88
C GLY A 463 -0.79 50.96 -9.73
N ALA A 464 -1.02 52.27 -9.83
CA ALA A 464 -1.72 53.05 -8.81
C ALA A 464 -3.18 52.61 -8.65
N LEU A 465 -3.88 52.31 -9.76
CA LEU A 465 -5.25 51.81 -9.71
C LEU A 465 -5.33 50.44 -9.04
N GLU A 466 -4.35 49.58 -9.32
CA GLU A 466 -4.30 48.20 -8.85
C GLU A 466 -3.65 48.05 -7.46
N GLU A 467 -3.10 49.11 -6.85
CA GLU A 467 -2.41 49.07 -5.54
C GLU A 467 -3.25 48.40 -4.43
N LYS A 468 -4.57 48.64 -4.45
CA LYS A 468 -5.50 48.11 -3.45
C LYS A 468 -6.19 46.82 -3.88
N SER A 469 -5.95 46.38 -5.11
CA SER A 469 -6.60 45.22 -5.72
C SER A 469 -5.81 43.96 -5.42
N GLU A 470 -6.52 42.95 -4.92
CA GLU A 470 -5.92 41.70 -4.44
C GLU A 470 -5.92 40.60 -5.51
N HIS A 471 -6.38 40.94 -6.72
CA HIS A 471 -6.39 40.05 -7.84
C HIS A 471 -4.94 39.72 -8.25
N PRO A 472 -4.56 38.46 -8.54
CA PRO A 472 -3.17 38.15 -8.85
C PRO A 472 -2.60 38.88 -10.09
N LEU A 473 -3.47 39.30 -11.02
CA LEU A 473 -3.06 40.18 -12.12
C LEU A 473 -2.78 41.62 -11.66
N ALA A 474 -3.55 42.12 -10.70
CA ALA A 474 -3.36 43.42 -10.09
C ALA A 474 -2.01 43.48 -9.37
N GLU A 475 -1.72 42.46 -8.55
CA GLU A 475 -0.43 42.31 -7.89
C GLU A 475 0.72 42.24 -8.91
N ALA A 476 0.55 41.52 -10.03
CA ALA A 476 1.56 41.46 -11.08
C ALA A 476 1.82 42.83 -11.73
N VAL A 477 0.76 43.63 -11.97
CA VAL A 477 0.86 44.99 -12.52
C VAL A 477 1.50 45.94 -11.52
N PHE A 478 1.06 45.92 -10.27
CA PHE A 478 1.60 46.74 -9.18
C PHE A 478 3.08 46.44 -8.92
N GLN A 479 3.46 45.16 -8.85
CA GLN A 479 4.86 44.75 -8.70
C GLN A 479 5.71 45.16 -9.90
N ALA A 480 5.19 45.07 -11.12
CA ALA A 480 5.89 45.50 -12.32
C ALA A 480 6.14 47.02 -12.31
N ALA A 481 5.18 47.83 -11.86
CA ALA A 481 5.34 49.27 -11.70
C ALA A 481 6.41 49.59 -10.63
N ARG A 482 6.34 48.92 -9.47
CA ARG A 482 7.28 49.11 -8.36
C ARG A 482 8.71 48.68 -8.70
N GLN A 483 8.91 47.55 -9.38
CA GLN A 483 10.22 47.06 -9.80
C GLN A 483 10.91 47.98 -10.81
N ARG A 484 10.13 48.73 -11.61
CA ARG A 484 10.65 49.72 -12.55
C ARG A 484 10.88 51.10 -11.92
N GLY A 485 10.63 51.25 -10.61
CA GLY A 485 10.85 52.48 -9.87
C GLY A 485 10.00 53.64 -10.39
N LEU A 486 8.78 53.36 -10.84
CA LEU A 486 7.86 54.40 -11.30
C LEU A 486 7.16 55.05 -10.09
N ASP A 487 7.05 56.37 -10.10
CA ASP A 487 6.29 57.11 -9.11
C ASP A 487 4.79 56.93 -9.40
N PHE A 488 4.02 56.62 -8.35
CA PHE A 488 2.56 56.50 -8.45
C PHE A 488 1.92 57.89 -8.38
N PRO A 489 0.94 58.20 -9.27
CA PRO A 489 0.19 59.46 -9.24
C PRO A 489 -0.77 59.58 -8.04
#